data_AF-A0A8T5NVV0-F1
#
_entry.id   AF-A0A8T5NVV0-F1
#
_cell.length_a   1.000
_cell.length_b   1.000
_cell.length_c   1.000
_cell.angle_alpha   90.00
_cell.angle_beta   90.00
_cell.angle_gamma   90.00
#
_symmetry.space_group_name_H-M   'P 1'
#
loop_
_entity.id
_entity.type
_entity.pdbx_description
1 polymer ?
#
loop_
_entity_poly.entity_id
_entity_poly.type
_entity_poly.pdbx_seq_one_letter_code
_entity_poly.pdbx_strand_id
1 'polypeptide(L)' 'MNEDFIELKCYIKYNFYYGHSALEIKNALLNAGWDIKIIGQAFNEAQKDNLIPKPTATRH' A
#
# COMPACT_ATOMS: atom_id res chain seq x y z
N MET A 1 -12.84 -14.35 6.12
CA MET A 1 -12.06 -13.25 5.51
C MET A 1 -11.56 -12.40 6.67
N ASN A 2 -10.25 -12.16 6.79
CA ASN A 2 -9.68 -11.41 7.91
C ASN A 2 -9.96 -9.91 7.71
N GLU A 3 -10.72 -9.30 8.61
CA GLU A 3 -11.03 -7.86 8.62
C GLU A 3 -9.74 -7.00 8.55
N ASP A 4 -8.69 -7.43 9.26
CA ASP A 4 -7.36 -6.83 9.26
C ASP A 4 -6.77 -6.63 7.85
N PHE A 5 -7.04 -7.56 6.93
CA PHE A 5 -6.48 -7.49 5.58
C PHE A 5 -7.19 -6.45 4.71
N ILE A 6 -8.49 -6.25 4.95
CA ILE A 6 -9.28 -5.23 4.25
C ILE A 6 -8.82 -3.84 4.72
N GLU A 7 -8.65 -3.65 6.03
CA GLU A 7 -8.14 -2.40 6.59
C GLU A 7 -6.74 -2.08 6.08
N LEU A 8 -5.85 -3.07 6.00
CA LEU A 8 -4.50 -2.89 5.46
C LEU A 8 -4.53 -2.42 4.00
N LYS A 9 -5.39 -3.01 3.16
CA LYS A 9 -5.57 -2.57 1.76
C LYS A 9 -6.10 -1.15 1.68
N CYS A 10 -7.09 -0.79 2.51
CA CYS A 10 -7.63 0.56 2.58
C CYS A 10 -6.57 1.58 3.01
N TYR A 11 -5.77 1.24 4.02
CA TYR A 11 -4.67 2.10 4.48
C TYR A 11 -3.64 2.33 3.38
N ILE A 12 -3.19 1.29 2.69
CA ILE A 12 -2.24 1.40 1.58
C ILE A 12 -2.81 2.29 0.47
N LYS A 13 -4.06 2.04 0.04
CA LYS A 13 -4.75 2.83 -1.00
C LYS A 13 -4.88 4.31 -0.61
N TYR A 14 -5.30 4.58 0.63
CA TYR A 14 -5.43 5.94 1.17
C TYR A 14 -4.08 6.66 1.10
N ASN A 15 -3.02 6.08 1.65
CA ASN A 15 -1.72 6.75 1.67
C ASN A 15 -1.15 7.00 0.25
N PHE A 16 -1.35 6.07 -0.68
CA PHE A 16 -0.99 6.30 -2.08
C PHE A 16 -1.77 7.45 -2.72
N TYR A 17 -3.07 7.58 -2.42
CA TYR A 17 -3.90 8.68 -2.92
C TYR A 17 -3.40 10.05 -2.45
N TYR A 18 -2.86 10.13 -1.23
CA TYR A 18 -2.24 11.36 -0.69
C TYR A 18 -0.78 11.57 -1.13
N GLY A 19 -0.24 10.72 -2.00
CA GLY A 19 1.09 10.88 -2.57
C GLY A 19 2.23 10.30 -1.72
N HIS A 20 1.93 9.50 -0.70
CA HIS A 20 2.97 8.78 0.03
C HIS A 20 3.60 7.70 -0.84
N SER A 21 4.90 7.52 -0.67
CA SER A 21 5.65 6.50 -1.38
C SER A 21 5.40 5.11 -0.79
N ALA A 22 5.48 4.08 -1.64
CA ALA A 22 5.41 2.69 -1.23
C ALA A 22 6.37 2.35 -0.06
N LEU A 23 7.55 2.96 -0.05
CA LEU A 23 8.56 2.78 0.98
C LEU A 23 8.13 3.35 2.34
N GLU A 24 7.55 4.56 2.35
CA GLU A 24 7.05 5.22 3.56
C GLU A 24 5.93 4.40 4.19
N ILE A 25 4.99 3.94 3.36
CA ILE A 25 3.87 3.11 3.80
C ILE A 25 4.36 1.77 4.35
N LYS A 26 5.32 1.11 3.68
CA LYS A 26 5.93 -0.13 4.18
C LYS A 26 6.63 0.06 5.52
N ASN A 27 7.41 1.13 5.67
CA ASN A 27 8.09 1.45 6.92
C ASN A 27 7.09 1.75 8.05
N ALA A 28 6.01 2.49 7.77
CA ALA A 28 4.96 2.75 8.75
C ALA A 28 4.30 1.45 9.24
N LEU A 29 3.99 0.54 8.31
CA LEU A 29 3.39 -0.77 8.65
C LEU A 29 4.36 -1.68 9.42
N LEU A 30 5.63 -1.72 9.03
CA LEU A 30 6.66 -2.47 9.77
C LEU A 30 6.85 -1.92 11.19
N ASN A 31 6.90 -0.59 11.35
CA ASN A 31 6.98 0.06 12.67
C ASN A 31 5.74 -0.19 13.53
N ALA A 32 4.57 -0.34 12.92
CA ALA A 32 3.33 -0.71 13.60
C ALA A 32 3.27 -2.21 13.96
N GLY A 33 4.30 -3.00 13.63
CA GLY A 33 4.40 -4.41 13.99
C GLY A 33 3.75 -5.38 13.00
N TRP A 34 3.41 -4.92 11.79
CA TRP A 34 2.85 -5.79 10.76
C TRP A 34 3.91 -6.71 10.15
N ASP A 35 3.49 -7.94 9.82
CA ASP A 35 4.36 -8.91 9.17
C ASP A 35 4.67 -8.51 7.72
N ILE A 36 5.95 -8.58 7.36
CA ILE A 36 6.45 -8.18 6.03
C ILE A 36 5.80 -8.98 4.88
N LYS A 37 5.41 -10.25 5.11
CA LYS A 37 4.73 -11.07 4.10
C LYS A 37 3.32 -10.58 3.87
N ILE A 38 2.60 -10.23 4.94
CA ILE A 38 1.24 -9.67 4.86
C ILE A 38 1.26 -8.32 4.13
N ILE A 39 2.22 -7.46 4.48
CA ILE A 39 2.43 -6.17 3.79
C ILE A 39 2.68 -6.42 2.30
N GLY A 40 3.61 -7.32 1.96
CA GLY A 40 3.93 -7.65 0.57
C GLY A 40 2.72 -8.16 -0.21
N GLN A 41 1.90 -9.01 0.40
CA GLN A 41 0.67 -9.54 -0.21
C GLN A 41 -0.36 -8.43 -0.45
N ALA A 42 -0.58 -7.54 0.52
CA ALA A 42 -1.53 -6.43 0.37
C ALA A 42 -1.09 -5.42 -0.69
N PHE A 43 0.21 -5.14 -0.80
CA PHE A 43 0.77 -4.32 -1.89
C PHE A 43 0.59 -4.97 -3.26
N ASN A 44 0.84 -6.28 -3.37
CA ASN A 44 0.66 -7.00 -4.63
C ASN A 44 -0.81 -7.02 -5.07
N GLU A 45 -1.73 -7.20 -4.13
CA GLU A 45 -3.17 -7.09 -4.36
C GLU A 45 -3.58 -5.67 -4.78
N ALA A 46 -3.08 -4.64 -4.11
CA ALA A 46 -3.36 -3.25 -4.46
C ALA A 46 -2.85 -2.86 -5.85
N GLN A 47 -1.75 -3.46 -6.32
CA GLN A 47 -1.25 -3.30 -7.69
C GLN A 47 -2.12 -4.03 -8.73
N LYS A 48 -2.55 -5.27 -8.42
CA LYS A 48 -3.44 -6.05 -9.30
C LYS A 48 -4.80 -5.41 -9.53
N ASP A 49 -5.31 -4.72 -8.52
CA ASP A 49 -6.54 -3.93 -8.60
C ASP A 49 -6.42 -2.74 -9.59
N ASN A 50 -5.24 -2.46 -10.16
CA ASN A 50 -4.98 -1.33 -11.07
C ASN A 50 -5.26 0.05 -10.45
N LEU A 51 -5.28 0.12 -9.11
CA LEU A 51 -5.62 1.30 -8.32
C LEU A 51 -4.42 2.13 -7.86
N ILE A 52 -3.20 1.57 -7.97
CA ILE A 52 -1.98 2.37 -7.81
C ILE A 52 -1.62 2.86 -9.21
N PRO A 53 -1.75 4.16 -9.50
CA PRO A 53 -1.26 4.68 -10.76
C PRO A 53 0.23 4.32 -10.85
N LYS A 54 0.62 3.68 -11.95
CA LYS A 54 2.03 3.56 -12.33
C LYS A 54 2.62 4.97 -12.19
N PRO A 55 3.83 5.16 -11.65
CA PRO A 55 4.41 6.50 -11.55
C PRO A 55 4.49 7.10 -12.95
N THR A 56 3.48 7.87 -13.33
CA THR A 56 3.48 8.66 -14.54
C THR A 56 4.39 9.82 -14.21
N ALA A 57 5.58 9.78 -14.80
CA ALA A 57 6.45 10.93 -14.88
C ALA A 57 5.68 12.05 -15.60
N THR A 58 4.93 12.86 -14.85
CA THR A 58 4.39 14.11 -15.37
C THR A 58 5.56 15.08 -15.43
N ARG A 59 6.18 15.09 -16.60
CA ARG A 59 7.15 16.09 -17.05
C ARG A 59 6.40 17.44 -17.06
N HIS A 60 6.89 18.40 -16.27
CA HIS A 60 6.47 19.80 -16.31
C HIS A 60 6.57 20.39 -17.72
#